data_AF-A0A8H6KIT2-F1
#
_entry.id   AF-A0A8H6KIT2-F1
#
_cell.length_a   1.000
_cell.length_b   1.000
_cell.length_c   1.000
_cell.angle_alpha   90.00
_cell.angle_beta   90.00
_cell.angle_gamma   90.00
#
_symmetry.space_group_name_H-M   'P 1'
#
loop_
_entity.id
_entity.type
_entity.pdbx_description
1 polymer ?
#
loop_
_entity_poly.entity_id
_entity_poly.type
_entity_poly.pdbx_seq_one_letter_code
_entity_poly.pdbx_strand_id
1 'polypeptide(L)'
;MPMDMEASIPYVDAPECESLQFADNVDGYRQFSGPANLAGKNAISNELGAIFGKAYRLTIPELLFSMNRAVAGGVNQFVIHGLSYSGAYPQTTWPGHTAFRYAVSDMFSPKRPDWNHGLGPALDYMARIQYVQQTGVPRTDVAFFNKQSVTDPNAGTIYQSRDLISEGKLSRWSYTYLSPDNFGLPQAVVRDRTLAPDGPRFQAMVVLGSQNLTDSGLRRLAEFAGEGLPLIIAGGTPGRFPSENTTADRDAFEAALASLLRHENVSQVPEGRIADALASLNLTPRVGVRTNGTWYTTWREDRKAASGEVIVEPSDIPYFFDAWTGDRKPVLNYRKDGNKTTIPLDLAGNQTQIIAFSKEPLDGIVLPDFFATKWPSNVMGYAANSNEALLHIGSSNRSAEVVLSLGSRICHHSKAPGPFELGPWELVLEHWEAPEDMWDASTVAYKRNSTHQLERLVSWTELPAATNSSGLGYYSANFTWPPIPAKGSNATALGAYIELPAVLNAITVTVNGARLHPLDYAQPVADIAPHLVDGENGVVAVVPSTMWNYVRSILPDIENAGLDHLTNIGSHPDSKTENGLVGSVRIVPYEILRVGLSRNDAGCVGNA
;
A
#
# COMPACT_ATOMS: atom_id res chain seq x y z
N MET A 1 10.52 -24.66 11.38
CA MET A 1 10.18 -24.66 12.82
C MET A 1 9.44 -25.96 13.13
N PRO A 2 9.83 -26.74 14.15
CA PRO A 2 9.19 -28.02 14.48
C PRO A 2 7.83 -27.82 15.17
N MET A 3 6.97 -27.00 14.58
CA MET A 3 5.64 -26.66 15.03
C MET A 3 4.78 -26.32 13.82
N ASP A 4 3.47 -26.45 13.97
CA ASP A 4 2.47 -25.83 13.10
C ASP A 4 2.26 -24.39 13.57
N MET A 5 2.76 -23.43 12.79
CA MET A 5 2.64 -22.01 13.08
C MET A 5 1.17 -21.58 13.17
N GLU A 6 0.34 -22.00 12.21
CA GLU A 6 -1.07 -21.60 12.14
C GLU A 6 -1.87 -22.08 13.35
N ALA A 7 -1.56 -23.28 13.84
CA ALA A 7 -2.16 -23.82 15.06
C ALA A 7 -1.80 -23.02 16.31
N SER A 8 -0.63 -22.36 16.33
CA SER A 8 -0.09 -21.69 17.52
C SER A 8 -0.54 -20.23 17.68
N ILE A 9 -0.82 -19.57 16.55
CA ILE A 9 -1.19 -18.14 16.48
C ILE A 9 -2.37 -17.74 17.39
N PRO A 10 -3.46 -18.53 17.52
CA PRO A 10 -4.58 -18.16 18.38
C PRO A 10 -4.25 -17.99 19.87
N TYR A 11 -3.13 -18.54 20.35
CA TYR A 11 -2.79 -18.60 21.78
C TYR A 11 -2.02 -17.37 22.31
N VAL A 12 -1.65 -16.42 21.45
CA VAL A 12 -0.93 -15.19 21.83
C VAL A 12 -1.78 -13.94 21.58
N ASP A 13 -1.55 -12.85 22.32
CA ASP A 13 -2.40 -11.64 22.22
C ASP A 13 -2.17 -10.85 20.94
N ALA A 14 -0.91 -10.65 20.56
CA ALA A 14 -0.48 -9.98 19.34
C ALA A 14 0.57 -10.86 18.64
N PRO A 15 0.16 -11.81 17.77
CA PRO A 15 1.10 -12.63 17.04
C PRO A 15 1.97 -11.76 16.14
N GLU A 16 3.28 -12.03 16.11
CA GLU A 16 4.27 -11.25 15.35
C GLU A 16 4.99 -12.12 14.31
N CYS A 17 5.04 -11.64 13.07
CA CYS A 17 5.87 -12.18 11.99
C CYS A 17 6.98 -11.19 11.62
N GLU A 18 7.71 -11.44 10.53
CA GLU A 18 8.88 -10.63 10.17
C GLU A 18 8.95 -10.44 8.64
N SER A 19 9.25 -9.23 8.18
CA SER A 19 9.36 -8.94 6.75
C SER A 19 10.55 -9.63 6.08
N LEU A 20 11.68 -9.74 6.78
CA LEU A 20 12.89 -10.40 6.30
C LEU A 20 12.65 -11.89 6.04
N GLN A 21 12.22 -12.59 7.08
CA GLN A 21 12.07 -14.04 7.03
C GLN A 21 10.92 -14.48 6.10
N PHE A 22 9.87 -13.66 5.95
CA PHE A 22 8.76 -13.94 5.02
C PHE A 22 9.02 -13.38 3.61
N ALA A 23 10.15 -12.68 3.39
CA ALA A 23 10.54 -12.09 2.11
C ALA A 23 9.44 -11.26 1.43
N ASP A 24 8.70 -10.46 2.21
CA ASP A 24 7.53 -9.68 1.77
C ASP A 24 6.47 -10.47 0.98
N ASN A 25 6.37 -11.78 1.27
CA ASN A 25 5.42 -12.66 0.64
C ASN A 25 4.01 -12.46 1.20
N VAL A 26 3.13 -11.84 0.39
CA VAL A 26 1.70 -11.69 0.71
C VAL A 26 1.04 -13.02 1.06
N ASP A 27 1.41 -14.12 0.40
CA ASP A 27 0.82 -15.43 0.69
C ASP A 27 1.31 -16.01 2.01
N GLY A 28 2.56 -15.75 2.40
CA GLY A 28 3.09 -16.07 3.72
C GLY A 28 2.38 -15.30 4.83
N TYR A 29 2.17 -14.00 4.61
CA TYR A 29 1.37 -13.18 5.54
C TYR A 29 -0.09 -13.64 5.64
N ARG A 30 -0.68 -14.16 4.55
CA ARG A 30 -2.02 -14.77 4.57
C ARG A 30 -2.08 -16.05 5.41
N GLN A 31 -1.01 -16.85 5.42
CA GLN A 31 -0.90 -18.01 6.31
C GLN A 31 -0.88 -17.57 7.77
N PHE A 32 -0.18 -16.47 8.07
CA PHE A 32 -0.09 -15.93 9.42
C PHE A 32 -1.39 -15.24 9.88
N SER A 33 -2.00 -14.43 9.03
CA SER A 33 -3.15 -13.60 9.43
C SER A 33 -4.47 -14.37 9.51
N GLY A 34 -4.62 -15.48 8.79
CA GLY A 34 -5.84 -16.29 8.79
C GLY A 34 -6.29 -16.78 10.16
N PRO A 35 -5.48 -17.58 10.86
CA PRO A 35 -5.77 -18.03 12.22
C PRO A 35 -5.93 -16.87 13.20
N ALA A 36 -5.15 -15.78 13.06
CA ALA A 36 -5.27 -14.60 13.91
C ALA A 36 -6.65 -13.92 13.74
N ASN A 37 -7.09 -13.73 12.50
CA ASN A 37 -8.37 -13.13 12.16
C ASN A 37 -9.55 -14.02 12.60
N LEU A 38 -9.44 -15.35 12.43
CA LEU A 38 -10.44 -16.30 12.93
C LEU A 38 -10.54 -16.26 14.47
N ALA A 39 -9.40 -16.16 15.16
CA ALA A 39 -9.34 -16.05 16.61
C ALA A 39 -9.77 -14.67 17.15
N GLY A 40 -10.09 -13.71 16.27
CA GLY A 40 -10.52 -12.36 16.65
C GLY A 40 -9.40 -11.49 17.21
N LYS A 41 -8.14 -11.72 16.81
CA LYS A 41 -7.01 -10.87 17.21
C LYS A 41 -7.15 -9.49 16.58
N ASN A 42 -7.03 -8.45 17.41
CA ASN A 42 -7.11 -7.07 16.95
C ASN A 42 -5.80 -6.62 16.27
N ALA A 43 -4.66 -7.03 16.84
CA ALA A 43 -3.32 -6.72 16.37
C ALA A 43 -2.64 -7.97 15.80
N ILE A 44 -2.07 -7.82 14.60
CA ILE A 44 -1.23 -8.79 13.91
C ILE A 44 0.04 -8.02 13.56
N SER A 45 1.11 -8.31 14.29
CA SER A 45 2.36 -7.55 14.29
C SER A 45 3.34 -8.07 13.22
N ASN A 46 4.25 -7.20 12.80
CA ASN A 46 5.36 -7.50 11.91
C ASN A 46 6.59 -6.68 12.30
N GLU A 47 7.71 -7.36 12.54
CA GLU A 47 9.02 -6.74 12.53
C GLU A 47 9.36 -6.33 11.08
N LEU A 48 9.36 -5.03 10.82
CA LEU A 48 9.33 -4.45 9.49
C LEU A 48 10.67 -3.79 9.12
N GLY A 49 11.22 -4.15 7.96
CA GLY A 49 12.32 -3.42 7.33
C GLY A 49 13.72 -3.94 7.63
N ALA A 50 13.85 -5.10 8.28
CA ALA A 50 15.10 -5.84 8.32
C ALA A 50 15.41 -6.40 6.92
N ILE A 51 16.54 -5.99 6.33
CA ILE A 51 17.00 -6.45 5.01
C ILE A 51 18.52 -6.56 5.03
N PHE A 52 19.04 -7.74 4.63
CA PHE A 52 20.48 -7.94 4.51
C PHE A 52 21.10 -7.02 3.45
N GLY A 53 22.29 -6.48 3.76
CA GLY A 53 23.05 -5.60 2.89
C GLY A 53 22.42 -4.21 2.71
N LYS A 54 21.49 -3.80 3.58
CA LYS A 54 20.76 -2.53 3.47
C LYS A 54 21.00 -1.53 4.63
N ALA A 55 21.98 -1.76 5.50
CA ALA A 55 22.34 -0.78 6.54
C ALA A 55 22.68 0.59 5.92
N TYR A 56 22.10 1.66 6.47
CA TYR A 56 22.24 3.04 6.00
C TYR A 56 21.82 3.30 4.55
N ARG A 57 21.17 2.34 3.89
CA ARG A 57 20.71 2.45 2.49
C ARG A 57 19.28 1.96 2.25
N LEU A 58 18.54 1.60 3.30
CA LEU A 58 17.10 1.36 3.16
C LEU A 58 16.42 2.71 2.96
N THR A 59 15.71 2.84 1.85
CA THR A 59 14.91 4.03 1.57
C THR A 59 13.53 3.91 2.20
N ILE A 60 12.89 5.04 2.51
CA ILE A 60 11.51 5.02 3.02
C ILE A 60 10.54 4.35 2.03
N PRO A 61 10.61 4.57 0.70
CA PRO A 61 9.80 3.83 -0.27
C PRO A 61 9.96 2.31 -0.19
N GLU A 62 11.17 1.78 0.06
CA GLU A 62 11.40 0.34 0.24
C GLU A 62 10.74 -0.18 1.54
N LEU A 63 10.82 0.60 2.62
CA LEU A 63 10.12 0.30 3.88
C LEU A 63 8.60 0.27 3.68
N LEU A 64 8.05 1.27 2.99
CA LEU A 64 6.61 1.35 2.69
C LEU A 64 6.15 0.26 1.72
N PHE A 65 6.99 -0.16 0.78
CA PHE A 65 6.72 -1.33 -0.06
C PHE A 65 6.53 -2.59 0.79
N SER A 66 7.47 -2.87 1.69
CA SER A 66 7.41 -4.01 2.62
C SER A 66 6.14 -3.96 3.48
N MET A 67 5.80 -2.77 4.00
CA MET A 67 4.59 -2.53 4.77
C MET A 67 3.32 -2.80 3.95
N ASN A 68 3.21 -2.23 2.74
CA ASN A 68 2.03 -2.38 1.88
C ASN A 68 1.78 -3.86 1.53
N ARG A 69 2.85 -4.65 1.34
CA ARG A 69 2.78 -6.10 1.12
C ARG A 69 2.27 -6.83 2.36
N ALA A 70 2.76 -6.48 3.54
CA ALA A 70 2.29 -7.04 4.80
C ALA A 70 0.81 -6.71 5.06
N VAL A 71 0.39 -5.46 4.83
CA VAL A 71 -1.02 -5.04 4.91
C VAL A 71 -1.90 -5.84 3.97
N ALA A 72 -1.48 -6.03 2.72
CA ALA A 72 -2.19 -6.86 1.74
C ALA A 72 -2.36 -8.32 2.18
N GLY A 73 -1.47 -8.81 3.03
CA GLY A 73 -1.52 -10.13 3.64
C GLY A 73 -2.33 -10.20 4.94
N GLY A 74 -2.80 -9.06 5.48
CA GLY A 74 -3.63 -8.97 6.68
C GLY A 74 -2.91 -8.52 7.95
N VAL A 75 -1.62 -8.20 7.88
CA VAL A 75 -0.87 -7.57 8.98
C VAL A 75 -1.36 -6.14 9.20
N ASN A 76 -1.44 -5.69 10.45
CA ASN A 76 -1.99 -4.36 10.76
C ASN A 76 -1.28 -3.62 11.90
N GLN A 77 -0.13 -4.13 12.36
CA GLN A 77 0.75 -3.47 13.32
C GLN A 77 2.21 -3.69 12.92
N PHE A 78 3.03 -2.64 12.99
CA PHE A 78 4.40 -2.65 12.51
C PHE A 78 5.35 -2.17 13.60
N VAL A 79 6.41 -2.95 13.82
CA VAL A 79 7.56 -2.61 14.65
C VAL A 79 8.74 -2.44 13.71
N ILE A 80 9.17 -1.20 13.47
CA ILE A 80 10.23 -0.91 12.49
C ILE A 80 11.59 -1.36 13.02
N HIS A 81 12.28 -2.20 12.25
CA HIS A 81 13.64 -2.64 12.49
C HIS A 81 14.66 -1.68 11.85
N GLY A 82 15.52 -0.99 12.60
CA GLY A 82 15.56 -0.84 14.06
C GLY A 82 15.99 0.58 14.46
N LEU A 83 15.77 0.96 15.73
CA LEU A 83 16.22 2.23 16.29
C LEU A 83 17.59 2.05 16.93
N SER A 84 18.60 2.77 16.44
CA SER A 84 19.96 2.68 16.99
C SER A 84 20.18 3.63 18.15
N TYR A 85 20.97 3.20 19.13
CA TYR A 85 21.44 4.08 20.20
C TYR A 85 22.24 5.24 19.62
N SER A 86 21.75 6.46 19.80
CA SER A 86 22.34 7.66 19.19
C SER A 86 23.46 8.30 20.02
N GLY A 87 23.67 7.86 21.27
CA GLY A 87 24.72 8.36 22.15
C GLY A 87 26.08 7.71 21.89
N ALA A 88 27.07 8.10 22.71
CA ALA A 88 28.40 7.48 22.68
C ALA A 88 28.32 6.04 23.21
N TYR A 89 28.60 5.07 22.33
CA TYR A 89 28.69 3.66 22.69
C TYR A 89 30.16 3.27 22.89
N PRO A 90 30.52 2.46 23.90
CA PRO A 90 31.91 2.11 24.16
C PRO A 90 32.62 1.50 22.95
N GLN A 91 33.83 1.98 22.66
CA GLN A 91 34.68 1.49 21.56
C GLN A 91 33.97 1.54 20.19
N THR A 92 33.21 2.60 19.95
CA THR A 92 32.51 2.82 18.68
C THR A 92 32.78 4.22 18.17
N THR A 93 33.13 4.31 16.89
CA THR A 93 33.27 5.59 16.18
C THR A 93 31.95 6.03 15.55
N TRP A 94 31.91 7.26 15.03
CA TRP A 94 30.82 7.73 14.17
C TRP A 94 30.57 6.74 13.01
N PRO A 95 29.30 6.45 12.61
CA PRO A 95 28.04 7.04 13.03
C PRO A 95 27.45 6.52 14.36
N GLY A 96 28.18 5.72 15.13
CA GLY A 96 27.70 5.16 16.40
C GLY A 96 27.30 3.70 16.29
N HIS A 97 26.63 3.20 17.33
CA HIS A 97 26.35 1.78 17.44
C HIS A 97 25.48 1.30 16.27
N THR A 98 26.01 0.31 15.56
CA THR A 98 25.32 -0.30 14.42
C THR A 98 25.05 -1.77 14.72
N ALA A 99 23.77 -2.11 14.91
CA ALA A 99 23.36 -3.48 15.15
C ALA A 99 23.75 -4.37 13.96
N PHE A 100 24.06 -5.65 14.23
CA PHE A 100 24.47 -6.63 13.23
C PHE A 100 25.65 -6.20 12.34
N ARG A 101 26.51 -5.27 12.80
CA ARG A 101 27.73 -4.83 12.12
C ARG A 101 27.49 -4.44 10.65
N TYR A 102 26.51 -3.58 10.41
CA TYR A 102 26.15 -3.08 9.06
C TYR A 102 25.56 -4.14 8.12
N ALA A 103 25.33 -5.36 8.60
CA ALA A 103 24.78 -6.43 7.77
C ALA A 103 23.28 -6.27 7.47
N VAL A 104 22.52 -5.57 8.32
CA VAL A 104 21.05 -5.49 8.23
C VAL A 104 20.59 -4.02 8.32
N SER A 105 19.61 -3.65 7.51
CA SER A 105 18.91 -2.35 7.61
C SER A 105 18.05 -2.25 8.86
N ASP A 106 17.71 -1.07 9.37
CA ASP A 106 18.47 0.16 9.24
C ASP A 106 18.71 0.76 10.63
N MET A 107 19.59 1.76 10.71
CA MET A 107 19.99 2.42 11.94
C MET A 107 19.20 3.73 12.12
N PHE A 108 17.89 3.62 12.36
CA PHE A 108 17.05 4.80 12.55
C PHE A 108 17.56 5.61 13.74
N SER A 109 17.94 6.86 13.48
CA SER A 109 18.46 7.80 14.48
C SER A 109 18.50 9.22 13.91
N PRO A 110 18.67 10.27 14.74
CA PRO A 110 18.85 11.65 14.28
C PRO A 110 20.01 11.89 13.32
N LYS A 111 20.90 10.91 13.15
CA LYS A 111 22.02 10.97 12.20
C LYS A 111 21.59 10.75 10.75
N ARG A 112 20.44 10.15 10.52
CA ARG A 112 19.88 10.00 9.18
C ARG A 112 19.35 11.35 8.70
N PRO A 113 19.70 11.78 7.47
CA PRO A 113 19.16 13.02 6.91
C PRO A 113 17.62 13.02 6.83
N ASP A 114 16.99 11.87 6.64
CA ASP A 114 15.53 11.75 6.55
C ASP A 114 14.78 11.89 7.89
N TRP A 115 15.48 11.82 9.04
CA TRP A 115 14.88 11.85 10.37
C TRP A 115 13.94 13.05 10.57
N ASN A 116 14.42 14.25 10.20
CA ASN A 116 13.64 15.50 10.26
C ASN A 116 13.10 15.95 8.90
N HIS A 117 13.38 15.21 7.83
CA HIS A 117 13.14 15.65 6.44
C HIS A 117 12.32 14.66 5.61
N GLY A 118 11.37 13.96 6.24
CA GLY A 118 10.37 13.14 5.54
C GLY A 118 9.98 11.86 6.25
N LEU A 119 10.76 11.39 7.23
CA LEU A 119 10.41 10.20 8.01
C LEU A 119 9.08 10.36 8.76
N GLY A 120 8.88 11.49 9.46
CA GLY A 120 7.64 11.76 10.21
C GLY A 120 6.36 11.58 9.38
N PRO A 121 6.22 12.24 8.22
CA PRO A 121 5.07 12.03 7.34
C PRO A 121 4.86 10.58 6.87
N ALA A 122 5.92 9.82 6.63
CA ALA A 122 5.81 8.40 6.29
C ALA A 122 5.34 7.54 7.48
N LEU A 123 5.75 7.89 8.71
CA LEU A 123 5.23 7.27 9.93
C LEU A 123 3.77 7.63 10.17
N ASP A 124 3.35 8.87 9.89
CA ASP A 124 1.94 9.26 9.94
C ASP A 124 1.10 8.49 8.91
N TYR A 125 1.61 8.31 7.69
CA TYR A 125 1.01 7.45 6.67
C TYR A 125 0.83 6.02 7.18
N MET A 126 1.89 5.41 7.71
CA MET A 126 1.84 4.08 8.31
C MET A 126 0.82 4.00 9.46
N ALA A 127 0.79 5.00 10.35
CA ALA A 127 -0.13 5.06 11.47
C ALA A 127 -1.60 5.12 11.01
N ARG A 128 -1.93 5.92 10.00
CA ARG A 128 -3.28 5.99 9.43
C ARG A 128 -3.71 4.69 8.77
N ILE A 129 -2.80 4.03 8.04
CA ILE A 129 -3.08 2.69 7.47
C ILE A 129 -3.33 1.67 8.58
N GLN A 130 -2.48 1.60 9.62
CA GLN A 130 -2.69 0.70 10.76
C GLN A 130 -4.04 0.97 11.46
N TYR A 131 -4.38 2.23 11.69
CA TYR A 131 -5.65 2.60 12.30
C TYR A 131 -6.85 2.07 11.50
N VAL A 132 -6.84 2.27 10.17
CA VAL A 132 -7.89 1.75 9.28
C VAL A 132 -7.92 0.21 9.31
N GLN A 133 -6.75 -0.44 9.32
CA GLN A 133 -6.63 -1.89 9.36
C GLN A 133 -6.87 -2.50 10.75
N GLN A 134 -7.01 -1.72 11.81
CA GLN A 134 -7.43 -2.20 13.13
C GLN A 134 -8.89 -1.84 13.43
N THR A 135 -9.52 -1.03 12.58
CA THR A 135 -10.92 -0.66 12.73
C THR A 135 -11.81 -1.75 12.13
N GLY A 136 -12.83 -2.17 12.88
CA GLY A 136 -13.80 -3.17 12.42
C GLY A 136 -13.23 -4.59 12.31
N VAL A 137 -14.06 -5.49 11.77
CA VAL A 137 -13.73 -6.90 11.61
C VAL A 137 -13.33 -7.16 10.16
N PRO A 138 -12.23 -7.88 9.89
CA PRO A 138 -11.83 -8.20 8.53
C PRO A 138 -12.90 -9.05 7.83
N ARG A 139 -13.01 -8.92 6.51
CA ARG A 139 -13.79 -9.85 5.68
C ARG A 139 -12.88 -10.52 4.66
N THR A 140 -13.00 -11.84 4.58
CA THR A 140 -12.21 -12.67 3.67
C THR A 140 -13.13 -13.67 2.99
N ASP A 141 -13.00 -13.80 1.67
CA ASP A 141 -13.97 -14.57 0.89
C ASP A 141 -13.75 -16.08 1.01
N VAL A 142 -12.50 -16.53 0.99
CA VAL A 142 -12.17 -17.96 0.92
C VAL A 142 -11.15 -18.32 2.00
N ALA A 143 -11.37 -19.44 2.69
CA ALA A 143 -10.36 -20.07 3.54
C ALA A 143 -9.76 -21.29 2.83
N PHE A 144 -8.46 -21.49 2.94
CA PHE A 144 -7.78 -22.70 2.49
C PHE A 144 -7.45 -23.57 3.70
N PHE A 145 -7.73 -24.86 3.60
CA PHE A 145 -7.19 -25.85 4.54
C PHE A 145 -5.68 -25.95 4.35
N ASN A 146 -4.91 -25.75 5.43
CA ASN A 146 -3.47 -25.93 5.42
C ASN A 146 -2.98 -26.65 6.68
N LYS A 147 -2.56 -27.91 6.55
CA LYS A 147 -1.94 -28.63 7.67
C LYS A 147 -0.46 -28.84 7.42
N GLN A 148 0.38 -28.41 8.36
CA GLN A 148 1.81 -28.63 8.34
C GLN A 148 2.26 -29.40 9.60
N SER A 149 3.19 -30.35 9.43
CA SER A 149 3.88 -30.99 10.57
C SER A 149 5.04 -30.12 11.09
N VAL A 150 5.66 -29.38 10.17
CA VAL A 150 6.80 -28.50 10.40
C VAL A 150 6.59 -27.30 9.50
N THR A 151 6.40 -26.12 10.08
CA THR A 151 6.29 -24.90 9.28
C THR A 151 7.64 -24.53 8.69
N ASP A 152 7.66 -24.31 7.38
CA ASP A 152 8.79 -23.65 6.71
C ASP A 152 8.86 -22.19 7.21
N PRO A 153 9.96 -21.79 7.88
CA PRO A 153 10.07 -20.43 8.41
C PRO A 153 9.96 -19.36 7.31
N ASN A 154 10.22 -19.69 6.04
CA ASN A 154 10.11 -18.73 4.94
C ASN A 154 8.66 -18.42 4.54
N ALA A 155 7.67 -19.16 5.04
CA ALA A 155 6.25 -18.99 4.73
C ALA A 155 6.01 -18.80 3.22
N GLY A 156 6.55 -19.73 2.42
CA GLY A 156 6.45 -19.69 0.96
C GLY A 156 5.01 -19.77 0.46
N THR A 157 4.79 -19.38 -0.79
CA THR A 157 3.46 -19.43 -1.41
C THR A 157 2.94 -20.87 -1.49
N ILE A 158 1.75 -21.12 -0.96
CA ILE A 158 1.12 -22.45 -1.01
C ILE A 158 0.29 -22.57 -2.29
N TYR A 159 -0.57 -21.59 -2.55
CA TYR A 159 -1.39 -21.58 -3.75
C TYR A 159 -0.67 -20.88 -4.92
N GLN A 160 -0.06 -21.66 -5.80
CA GLN A 160 0.76 -21.17 -6.91
C GLN A 160 -0.07 -20.67 -8.10
N SER A 161 -1.28 -21.20 -8.25
CA SER A 161 -2.21 -20.76 -9.29
C SER A 161 -2.70 -19.33 -9.03
N ARG A 162 -2.91 -18.58 -10.11
CA ARG A 162 -3.25 -17.15 -10.02
C ARG A 162 -4.73 -16.84 -10.28
N ASP A 163 -5.58 -17.81 -10.54
CA ASP A 163 -6.99 -17.59 -10.93
C ASP A 163 -7.77 -16.69 -9.93
N LEU A 164 -7.54 -16.82 -8.63
CA LEU A 164 -8.13 -15.98 -7.58
C LEU A 164 -7.58 -14.53 -7.54
N ILE A 165 -6.43 -14.27 -8.16
CA ILE A 165 -5.73 -12.96 -8.16
C ILE A 165 -5.38 -12.45 -9.57
N SER A 166 -5.88 -13.13 -10.61
CA SER A 166 -5.47 -12.95 -12.02
C SER A 166 -6.10 -11.71 -12.67
N GLU A 167 -5.49 -11.31 -13.79
CA GLU A 167 -5.85 -10.16 -14.60
C GLU A 167 -6.90 -10.53 -15.66
N GLY A 168 -7.78 -9.59 -16.00
CA GLY A 168 -8.67 -9.69 -17.17
C GLY A 168 -10.10 -10.23 -16.95
N LYS A 169 -10.39 -10.91 -15.83
CA LYS A 169 -11.76 -11.31 -15.44
C LYS A 169 -12.18 -10.63 -14.13
N LEU A 170 -13.48 -10.36 -13.97
CA LEU A 170 -14.08 -9.87 -12.72
C LEU A 170 -14.03 -10.97 -11.65
N SER A 171 -12.87 -11.19 -11.02
CA SER A 171 -12.78 -12.08 -9.85
C SER A 171 -11.41 -11.99 -9.18
N ARG A 172 -11.16 -10.92 -8.42
CA ARG A 172 -10.12 -10.95 -7.37
C ARG A 172 -10.80 -11.36 -6.07
N TRP A 173 -10.53 -12.57 -5.64
CA TRP A 173 -11.04 -13.13 -4.40
C TRP A 173 -10.03 -12.89 -3.28
N SER A 174 -10.51 -12.44 -2.12
CA SER A 174 -9.68 -12.41 -0.91
C SER A 174 -9.62 -13.81 -0.31
N TYR A 175 -8.43 -14.26 0.07
CA TYR A 175 -8.27 -15.58 0.68
C TYR A 175 -7.19 -15.61 1.77
N THR A 176 -7.27 -16.62 2.62
CA THR A 176 -6.34 -16.89 3.71
C THR A 176 -6.23 -18.40 3.96
N TYR A 177 -5.38 -18.83 4.90
CA TYR A 177 -5.19 -20.23 5.26
C TYR A 177 -5.61 -20.46 6.71
N LEU A 178 -6.08 -21.68 6.99
CA LEU A 178 -6.43 -22.16 8.31
C LEU A 178 -5.93 -23.59 8.49
N SER A 179 -5.29 -23.83 9.63
CA SER A 179 -4.98 -25.18 10.11
C SER A 179 -6.25 -25.84 10.65
N PRO A 180 -6.40 -27.17 10.49
CA PRO A 180 -7.53 -27.90 11.08
C PRO A 180 -7.62 -27.74 12.60
N ASP A 181 -6.50 -27.46 13.28
CA ASP A 181 -6.48 -27.16 14.71
C ASP A 181 -7.27 -25.87 15.03
N ASN A 182 -7.33 -24.92 14.10
CA ASN A 182 -8.11 -23.70 14.27
C ASN A 182 -9.63 -23.95 14.22
N PHE A 183 -10.08 -25.09 13.68
CA PHE A 183 -11.52 -25.38 13.63
C PHE A 183 -12.14 -25.74 14.98
N GLY A 184 -11.32 -25.95 16.01
CA GLY A 184 -11.75 -26.09 17.40
C GLY A 184 -12.02 -24.75 18.11
N LEU A 185 -11.71 -23.62 17.47
CA LEU A 185 -12.01 -22.29 18.02
C LEU A 185 -13.52 -22.06 18.07
N PRO A 186 -14.04 -21.36 19.11
CA PRO A 186 -15.48 -21.10 19.23
C PRO A 186 -16.03 -20.25 18.07
N GLN A 187 -15.19 -19.50 17.37
CA GLN A 187 -15.53 -18.70 16.20
C GLN A 187 -15.71 -19.56 14.92
N ALA A 188 -15.14 -20.77 14.87
CA ALA A 188 -15.13 -21.63 13.69
C ALA A 188 -16.43 -22.43 13.54
N VAL A 189 -17.55 -21.71 13.39
CA VAL A 189 -18.90 -22.27 13.20
C VAL A 189 -19.46 -21.88 11.83
N VAL A 190 -20.31 -22.71 11.23
CA VAL A 190 -21.06 -22.35 10.02
C VAL A 190 -22.48 -21.93 10.41
N ARG A 191 -22.90 -20.75 9.94
CA ARG A 191 -24.29 -20.31 9.96
C ARG A 191 -24.59 -19.63 8.63
N ASP A 192 -25.80 -19.86 8.11
CA ASP A 192 -26.24 -19.30 6.83
C ASP A 192 -25.21 -19.54 5.71
N ARG A 193 -24.69 -20.77 5.64
CA ARG A 193 -23.69 -21.24 4.66
C ARG A 193 -22.33 -20.50 4.72
N THR A 194 -22.06 -19.77 5.80
CA THR A 194 -20.84 -18.97 5.98
C THR A 194 -20.07 -19.45 7.20
N LEU A 195 -18.75 -19.68 7.04
CA LEU A 195 -17.86 -20.02 8.14
C LEU A 195 -17.38 -18.75 8.87
N ALA A 196 -17.38 -18.79 10.20
CA ALA A 196 -17.02 -17.67 11.07
C ALA A 196 -17.85 -16.39 10.80
N PRO A 197 -19.19 -16.45 10.90
CA PRO A 197 -20.12 -15.37 10.54
C PRO A 197 -19.94 -14.08 11.36
N ASP A 198 -19.38 -14.17 12.57
CA ASP A 198 -19.08 -13.01 13.42
C ASP A 198 -17.65 -12.49 13.27
N GLY A 199 -16.79 -13.26 12.59
CA GLY A 199 -15.40 -12.93 12.30
C GLY A 199 -15.18 -12.68 10.81
N PRO A 200 -14.25 -13.41 10.14
CA PRO A 200 -13.91 -13.19 8.73
C PRO A 200 -15.02 -13.43 7.69
N ARG A 201 -16.07 -14.20 8.01
CA ARG A 201 -17.17 -14.57 7.09
C ARG A 201 -16.70 -15.26 5.80
N PHE A 202 -16.04 -16.40 5.90
CA PHE A 202 -15.61 -17.15 4.72
C PHE A 202 -16.83 -17.74 3.99
N GLN A 203 -16.94 -17.44 2.70
CA GLN A 203 -18.02 -17.89 1.82
C GLN A 203 -17.81 -19.34 1.34
N ALA A 204 -16.57 -19.82 1.34
CA ALA A 204 -16.21 -21.17 0.93
C ALA A 204 -14.90 -21.61 1.59
N MET A 205 -14.67 -22.92 1.65
CA MET A 205 -13.42 -23.53 2.07
C MET A 205 -12.81 -24.34 0.92
N VAL A 206 -11.52 -24.14 0.66
CA VAL A 206 -10.76 -24.86 -0.36
C VAL A 206 -9.85 -25.88 0.30
N VAL A 207 -9.80 -27.10 -0.26
CA VAL A 207 -8.79 -28.10 0.07
C VAL A 207 -8.02 -28.43 -1.20
N LEU A 208 -6.72 -28.18 -1.21
CA LEU A 208 -5.87 -28.59 -2.33
C LEU A 208 -5.62 -30.10 -2.28
N GLY A 209 -5.57 -30.76 -3.43
CA GLY A 209 -5.26 -32.19 -3.54
C GLY A 209 -3.86 -32.54 -3.05
N SER A 210 -2.96 -31.55 -2.95
CA SER A 210 -1.62 -31.69 -2.36
C SER A 210 -1.62 -31.72 -0.83
N GLN A 211 -2.75 -31.45 -0.17
CA GLN A 211 -2.86 -31.43 1.29
C GLN A 211 -3.06 -32.83 1.86
N ASN A 212 -2.70 -32.97 3.14
CA ASN A 212 -3.00 -34.15 3.95
C ASN A 212 -3.98 -33.78 5.07
N LEU A 213 -5.12 -34.46 5.13
CA LEU A 213 -6.17 -34.19 6.11
C LEU A 213 -5.95 -35.00 7.39
N THR A 214 -6.09 -34.37 8.54
CA THR A 214 -6.21 -35.06 9.83
C THR A 214 -7.61 -35.69 9.95
N ASP A 215 -7.74 -36.76 10.76
CA ASP A 215 -9.05 -37.40 10.99
C ASP A 215 -10.07 -36.41 11.59
N SER A 216 -9.62 -35.52 12.49
CA SER A 216 -10.45 -34.45 13.06
C SER A 216 -10.80 -33.37 12.03
N GLY A 217 -9.84 -32.97 11.18
CA GLY A 217 -10.05 -32.00 10.11
C GLY A 217 -11.07 -32.50 9.09
N LEU A 218 -10.97 -33.77 8.67
CA LEU A 218 -11.92 -34.39 7.75
C LEU A 218 -13.34 -34.42 8.34
N ARG A 219 -13.47 -34.77 9.62
CA ARG A 219 -14.77 -34.74 10.32
C ARG A 219 -15.37 -33.34 10.31
N ARG A 220 -14.56 -32.33 10.63
CA ARG A 220 -15.03 -30.94 10.69
C ARG A 220 -15.38 -30.38 9.32
N LEU A 221 -14.66 -30.75 8.27
CA LEU A 221 -15.04 -30.46 6.88
C LEU A 221 -16.40 -31.07 6.53
N ALA A 222 -16.67 -32.31 6.93
CA ALA A 222 -17.97 -32.94 6.71
C ALA A 222 -19.11 -32.23 7.47
N GLU A 223 -18.86 -31.81 8.71
CA GLU A 223 -19.81 -30.99 9.48
C GLU A 223 -20.09 -29.66 8.78
N PHE A 224 -19.05 -28.92 8.36
CA PHE A 224 -19.21 -27.66 7.63
C PHE A 224 -19.99 -27.82 6.32
N ALA A 225 -19.70 -28.89 5.55
CA ALA A 225 -20.45 -29.19 4.33
C ALA A 225 -21.92 -29.49 4.62
N GLY A 226 -22.21 -30.25 5.68
CA GLY A 226 -23.56 -30.56 6.15
C GLY A 226 -24.32 -29.34 6.66
N GLU A 227 -23.61 -28.35 7.23
CA GLU A 227 -24.15 -27.04 7.64
C GLU A 227 -24.31 -26.06 6.46
N GLY A 228 -23.99 -26.50 5.23
CA GLY A 228 -24.28 -25.75 4.00
C GLY A 228 -23.10 -24.96 3.42
N LEU A 229 -21.92 -25.00 4.05
CA LEU A 229 -20.71 -24.32 3.55
C LEU A 229 -20.24 -24.98 2.25
N PRO A 230 -20.06 -24.21 1.17
CA PRO A 230 -19.44 -24.71 -0.05
C PRO A 230 -17.98 -25.12 0.20
N LEU A 231 -17.65 -26.36 -0.16
CA LEU A 231 -16.28 -26.88 -0.16
C LEU A 231 -15.80 -27.11 -1.59
N ILE A 232 -14.57 -26.71 -1.89
CA ILE A 232 -13.95 -26.90 -3.19
C ILE A 232 -12.67 -27.73 -3.01
N ILE A 233 -12.66 -28.92 -3.59
CA ILE A 233 -11.48 -29.78 -3.65
C ILE A 233 -10.77 -29.53 -4.98
N ALA A 234 -9.57 -28.99 -4.94
CA ALA A 234 -8.87 -28.49 -6.13
C ALA A 234 -7.56 -29.24 -6.38
N GLY A 235 -7.36 -29.73 -7.60
CA GLY A 235 -6.07 -30.32 -8.01
C GLY A 235 -5.87 -31.79 -7.60
N GLY A 236 -6.94 -32.52 -7.31
CA GLY A 236 -6.91 -33.95 -6.98
C GLY A 236 -7.49 -34.28 -5.61
N THR A 237 -7.42 -35.55 -5.21
CA THR A 237 -7.91 -36.03 -3.91
C THR A 237 -6.85 -35.82 -2.83
N PRO A 238 -7.15 -35.14 -1.71
CA PRO A 238 -6.20 -34.95 -0.62
C PRO A 238 -5.86 -36.25 0.09
N GLY A 239 -4.66 -36.34 0.64
CA GLY A 239 -4.16 -37.52 1.36
C GLY A 239 -4.58 -37.56 2.83
N ARG A 240 -4.21 -38.64 3.52
CA ARG A 240 -4.35 -38.77 4.98
C ARG A 240 -3.09 -38.26 5.69
N PHE A 241 -3.27 -37.44 6.71
CA PHE A 241 -2.18 -36.98 7.58
C PHE A 241 -1.75 -38.09 8.55
N PRO A 242 -0.47 -38.51 8.56
CA PRO A 242 0.02 -39.52 9.49
C PRO A 242 0.08 -38.98 10.93
N SER A 243 -0.41 -39.73 11.92
CA SER A 243 -0.27 -39.40 13.34
C SER A 243 0.16 -40.63 14.17
N GLU A 244 0.83 -40.39 15.30
CA GLU A 244 1.39 -41.45 16.18
C GLU A 244 0.31 -42.37 16.78
N ASN A 245 -0.92 -41.87 16.90
CA ASN A 245 -2.04 -42.61 17.47
C ASN A 245 -2.66 -43.56 16.43
N THR A 246 -1.98 -44.70 16.21
CA THR A 246 -2.22 -45.71 15.17
C THR A 246 -3.49 -46.56 15.33
N THR A 247 -4.52 -46.08 16.04
CA THR A 247 -5.84 -46.73 16.11
C THR A 247 -6.84 -46.20 15.09
N ALA A 248 -6.51 -45.13 14.36
CA ALA A 248 -7.39 -44.59 13.32
C ALA A 248 -7.33 -45.47 12.06
N ASP A 249 -8.43 -46.19 11.84
CA ASP A 249 -8.69 -47.10 10.74
C ASP A 249 -8.57 -46.35 9.39
N ARG A 250 -7.56 -46.73 8.59
CA ARG A 250 -7.33 -46.17 7.26
C ARG A 250 -8.57 -46.35 6.38
N ASP A 251 -9.23 -47.49 6.46
CA ASP A 251 -10.41 -47.78 5.65
C ASP A 251 -11.57 -46.87 6.07
N ALA A 252 -11.70 -46.59 7.37
CA ALA A 252 -12.67 -45.63 7.88
C ALA A 252 -12.39 -44.19 7.39
N PHE A 253 -11.11 -43.77 7.36
CA PHE A 253 -10.74 -42.45 6.80
C PHE A 253 -11.08 -42.37 5.30
N GLU A 254 -10.68 -43.37 4.51
CA GLU A 254 -10.95 -43.41 3.07
C GLU A 254 -12.46 -43.43 2.79
N ALA A 255 -13.23 -44.17 3.59
CA ALA A 255 -14.69 -44.19 3.50
C ALA A 255 -15.30 -42.81 3.83
N ALA A 256 -14.81 -42.14 4.88
CA ALA A 256 -15.25 -40.80 5.26
C ALA A 256 -14.90 -39.76 4.18
N LEU A 257 -13.70 -39.82 3.60
CA LEU A 257 -13.28 -38.94 2.52
C LEU A 257 -14.14 -39.17 1.28
N ALA A 258 -14.36 -40.42 0.88
CA ALA A 258 -15.24 -40.76 -0.24
C ALA A 258 -16.68 -40.28 -0.01
N SER A 259 -17.16 -40.30 1.24
CA SER A 259 -18.46 -39.74 1.60
C SER A 259 -18.48 -38.22 1.44
N LEU A 260 -17.46 -37.51 1.94
CA LEU A 260 -17.33 -36.06 1.79
C LEU A 260 -17.31 -35.65 0.32
N LEU A 261 -16.50 -36.32 -0.51
CA LEU A 261 -16.38 -36.01 -1.95
C LEU A 261 -17.68 -36.15 -2.76
N ARG A 262 -18.67 -36.89 -2.24
CA ARG A 262 -20.00 -37.07 -2.85
C ARG A 262 -21.08 -36.14 -2.25
N HIS A 263 -20.73 -35.33 -1.25
CA HIS A 263 -21.67 -34.42 -0.62
C HIS A 263 -22.08 -33.30 -1.59
N GLU A 264 -23.35 -32.87 -1.56
CA GLU A 264 -23.89 -31.91 -2.54
C GLU A 264 -23.22 -30.52 -2.49
N ASN A 265 -22.76 -30.10 -1.31
CA ASN A 265 -22.01 -28.86 -1.12
C ASN A 265 -20.50 -28.98 -1.44
N VAL A 266 -20.04 -30.12 -1.97
CA VAL A 266 -18.62 -30.36 -2.29
C VAL A 266 -18.44 -30.41 -3.81
N SER A 267 -17.60 -29.51 -4.35
CA SER A 267 -17.23 -29.49 -5.76
C SER A 267 -15.77 -29.92 -5.94
N GLN A 268 -15.49 -30.67 -7.00
CA GLN A 268 -14.14 -31.10 -7.36
C GLN A 268 -13.72 -30.44 -8.67
N VAL A 269 -12.58 -29.76 -8.69
CA VAL A 269 -12.08 -29.04 -9.87
C VAL A 269 -10.57 -29.21 -10.07
N PRO A 270 -10.05 -29.00 -11.29
CA PRO A 270 -8.61 -28.85 -11.48
C PRO A 270 -8.05 -27.67 -10.67
N GLU A 271 -6.77 -27.73 -10.31
CA GLU A 271 -6.09 -26.55 -9.76
C GLU A 271 -6.11 -25.40 -10.78
N GLY A 272 -6.22 -24.16 -10.31
CA GLY A 272 -6.38 -22.97 -11.16
C GLY A 272 -7.78 -22.77 -11.75
N ARG A 273 -8.79 -23.51 -11.28
CA ARG A 273 -10.21 -23.35 -11.65
C ARG A 273 -11.12 -23.06 -10.44
N ILE A 274 -10.54 -22.62 -9.32
CA ILE A 274 -11.28 -22.29 -8.09
C ILE A 274 -12.18 -21.06 -8.33
N ALA A 275 -11.66 -20.03 -9.00
CA ALA A 275 -12.43 -18.81 -9.28
C ALA A 275 -13.71 -19.11 -10.09
N ASP A 276 -13.63 -20.01 -11.07
CA ASP A 276 -14.78 -20.44 -11.87
C ASP A 276 -15.75 -21.30 -11.05
N ALA A 277 -15.24 -22.14 -10.15
CA ALA A 277 -16.06 -22.95 -9.25
C ALA A 277 -16.89 -22.05 -8.32
N LEU A 278 -16.25 -21.05 -7.69
CA LEU A 278 -16.94 -20.06 -6.87
C LEU A 278 -18.03 -19.33 -7.66
N ALA A 279 -17.74 -18.92 -8.90
CA ALA A 279 -18.72 -18.29 -9.77
C ALA A 279 -19.89 -19.21 -10.13
N SER A 280 -19.65 -20.51 -10.39
CA SER A 280 -20.72 -21.49 -10.67
C SER A 280 -21.65 -21.75 -9.48
N LEU A 281 -21.18 -21.45 -8.26
CA LEU A 281 -21.96 -21.49 -7.03
C LEU A 281 -22.72 -20.18 -6.78
N ASN A 282 -22.71 -19.24 -7.74
CA ASN A 282 -23.28 -17.89 -7.64
C ASN A 282 -22.68 -17.05 -6.50
N LEU A 283 -21.46 -17.37 -6.07
CA LEU A 283 -20.72 -16.55 -5.12
C LEU A 283 -20.06 -15.38 -5.85
N THR A 284 -19.90 -14.26 -5.16
CA THR A 284 -19.19 -13.09 -5.68
C THR A 284 -18.16 -12.57 -4.68
N PRO A 285 -17.00 -12.08 -5.14
CA PRO A 285 -16.03 -11.47 -4.25
C PRO A 285 -16.59 -10.18 -3.65
N ARG A 286 -16.29 -9.93 -2.37
CA ARG A 286 -16.70 -8.70 -1.67
C ARG A 286 -16.15 -7.43 -2.32
N VAL A 287 -14.90 -7.51 -2.77
CA VAL A 287 -14.21 -6.44 -3.49
C VAL A 287 -13.65 -6.99 -4.80
N GLY A 288 -14.34 -6.73 -5.90
CA GLY A 288 -13.88 -7.05 -7.24
C GLY A 288 -13.06 -5.91 -7.86
N VAL A 289 -11.95 -6.25 -8.53
CA VAL A 289 -11.13 -5.27 -9.26
C VAL A 289 -10.97 -5.71 -10.72
N ARG A 290 -11.07 -4.74 -11.65
CA ARG A 290 -10.73 -4.92 -13.07
C ARG A 290 -9.57 -4.00 -13.43
N THR A 291 -8.39 -4.59 -13.62
CA THR A 291 -7.11 -3.88 -13.77
C THR A 291 -6.21 -4.64 -14.75
N ASN A 292 -5.22 -3.95 -15.32
CA ASN A 292 -4.14 -4.48 -16.16
C ASN A 292 -2.85 -4.77 -15.38
N GLY A 293 -2.89 -4.67 -14.05
CA GLY A 293 -1.81 -5.06 -13.15
C GLY A 293 -2.33 -5.80 -11.92
N THR A 294 -1.46 -6.11 -10.95
CA THR A 294 -1.86 -6.80 -9.72
C THR A 294 -2.24 -5.81 -8.63
N TRP A 295 -3.52 -5.84 -8.22
CA TRP A 295 -4.01 -5.10 -7.06
C TRP A 295 -4.32 -6.09 -5.93
N TYR A 296 -3.89 -5.74 -4.72
CA TYR A 296 -4.25 -6.45 -3.50
C TYR A 296 -5.32 -5.65 -2.78
N THR A 297 -6.39 -6.31 -2.38
CA THR A 297 -7.51 -5.68 -1.68
C THR A 297 -7.67 -6.28 -0.30
N THR A 298 -7.98 -5.42 0.66
CA THR A 298 -8.38 -5.80 2.02
C THR A 298 -9.70 -5.11 2.33
N TRP A 299 -10.53 -5.73 3.17
CA TRP A 299 -11.81 -5.17 3.56
C TRP A 299 -12.01 -5.35 5.06
N ARG A 300 -12.42 -4.26 5.72
CA ARG A 300 -12.77 -4.21 7.14
C ARG A 300 -14.18 -3.61 7.27
N GLU A 301 -14.96 -4.13 8.21
CA GLU A 301 -16.33 -3.67 8.46
C GLU A 301 -16.50 -3.33 9.95
N ASP A 302 -16.79 -2.07 10.26
CA ASP A 302 -17.10 -1.61 11.63
C ASP A 302 -18.61 -1.74 11.93
N ARG A 303 -18.96 -2.29 13.10
CA ARG A 303 -20.33 -2.62 13.51
C ARG A 303 -20.95 -1.66 14.54
N LYS A 304 -20.40 -0.45 14.76
CA LYS A 304 -21.13 0.58 15.53
C LYS A 304 -22.38 1.05 14.74
N ALA A 305 -23.49 0.33 14.99
CA ALA A 305 -24.87 0.47 14.52
C ALA A 305 -25.19 0.20 13.03
N ALA A 306 -25.60 -1.06 12.76
CA ALA A 306 -26.58 -1.57 11.78
C ALA A 306 -26.06 -2.75 10.93
N SER A 307 -26.89 -3.79 10.75
CA SER A 307 -26.57 -5.11 10.14
C SER A 307 -26.69 -5.18 8.61
N GLY A 308 -25.81 -5.95 7.95
CA GLY A 308 -25.86 -6.40 6.54
C GLY A 308 -24.58 -7.15 6.07
N GLU A 309 -24.55 -7.73 4.86
CA GLU A 309 -23.41 -8.48 4.26
C GLU A 309 -22.83 -7.79 3.00
N VAL A 310 -21.53 -7.97 2.70
CA VAL A 310 -20.84 -7.23 1.62
C VAL A 310 -20.96 -7.91 0.26
N ILE A 311 -22.02 -7.56 -0.44
CA ILE A 311 -21.94 -7.06 -1.82
C ILE A 311 -21.84 -5.52 -1.66
N VAL A 312 -21.30 -4.79 -2.63
CA VAL A 312 -21.43 -3.32 -2.83
C VAL A 312 -22.83 -2.68 -2.66
N GLU A 313 -23.75 -3.16 -1.81
CA GLU A 313 -25.17 -2.78 -1.77
C GLU A 313 -25.39 -1.27 -1.56
N PRO A 314 -26.45 -0.69 -2.15
CA PRO A 314 -26.46 0.65 -2.67
C PRO A 314 -27.21 1.61 -1.76
N SER A 315 -26.45 2.29 -0.93
CA SER A 315 -26.85 3.56 -0.32
C SER A 315 -25.63 4.37 0.04
N ASP A 316 -24.52 3.68 0.29
CA ASP A 316 -23.39 4.28 0.94
C ASP A 316 -22.68 5.23 -0.01
N ILE A 317 -22.24 6.32 0.58
CA ILE A 317 -21.51 7.39 -0.04
C ILE A 317 -20.03 6.97 0.00
N PRO A 318 -19.37 6.83 -1.16
CA PRO A 318 -17.95 6.54 -1.21
C PRO A 318 -17.10 7.78 -0.89
N TYR A 319 -16.00 7.57 -0.16
CA TYR A 319 -15.01 8.60 0.17
C TYR A 319 -13.59 8.10 -0.10
N PHE A 320 -12.74 8.96 -0.63
CA PHE A 320 -11.29 8.78 -0.59
C PHE A 320 -10.76 9.28 0.75
N PHE A 321 -10.06 8.40 1.46
CA PHE A 321 -9.23 8.78 2.61
C PHE A 321 -7.79 8.78 2.15
N ASP A 322 -7.12 9.91 2.32
CA ASP A 322 -5.72 10.10 2.00
C ASP A 322 -4.89 9.77 3.25
N ALA A 323 -4.07 8.72 3.17
CA ALA A 323 -3.23 8.31 4.29
C ALA A 323 -2.03 9.24 4.52
N TRP A 324 -1.59 10.00 3.52
CA TRP A 324 -0.47 10.94 3.66
C TRP A 324 -0.91 12.21 4.39
N THR A 325 -2.08 12.73 4.05
CA THR A 325 -2.58 14.01 4.58
C THR A 325 -3.59 13.86 5.72
N GLY A 326 -4.31 12.73 5.77
CA GLY A 326 -5.49 12.54 6.62
C GLY A 326 -6.78 13.16 6.05
N ASP A 327 -6.72 13.73 4.85
CA ASP A 327 -7.88 14.29 4.17
C ASP A 327 -8.93 13.21 3.89
N ARG A 328 -10.21 13.61 3.98
CA ARG A 328 -11.36 12.79 3.62
C ARG A 328 -12.17 13.55 2.58
N LYS A 329 -12.36 12.97 1.39
CA LYS A 329 -13.04 13.64 0.27
C LYS A 329 -14.09 12.72 -0.34
N PRO A 330 -15.29 13.21 -0.69
CA PRO A 330 -16.30 12.38 -1.32
C PRO A 330 -15.85 11.97 -2.72
N VAL A 331 -16.07 10.71 -3.10
CA VAL A 331 -15.82 10.27 -4.47
C VAL A 331 -16.93 10.80 -5.36
N LEU A 332 -16.57 11.68 -6.29
CA LEU A 332 -17.54 12.31 -7.19
C LEU A 332 -17.62 11.66 -8.58
N ASN A 333 -16.80 10.64 -8.85
CA ASN A 333 -16.82 9.89 -10.11
C ASN A 333 -16.99 8.41 -9.83
N TYR A 334 -18.20 7.89 -10.05
CA TYR A 334 -18.50 6.47 -9.88
C TYR A 334 -19.78 6.09 -10.62
N ARG A 335 -19.97 4.79 -10.83
CA ARG A 335 -21.22 4.23 -11.37
C ARG A 335 -21.90 3.36 -10.32
N LYS A 336 -23.22 3.49 -10.20
CA LYS A 336 -24.08 2.59 -9.42
C LYS A 336 -24.89 1.73 -10.39
N ASP A 337 -24.85 0.41 -10.21
CA ASP A 337 -25.66 -0.57 -10.94
C ASP A 337 -26.26 -1.57 -9.95
N GLY A 338 -27.55 -1.39 -9.63
CA GLY A 338 -28.20 -2.04 -8.50
C GLY A 338 -27.33 -1.87 -7.24
N ASN A 339 -26.89 -3.00 -6.71
CA ASN A 339 -26.11 -3.13 -5.47
C ASN A 339 -24.58 -3.12 -5.73
N LYS A 340 -24.11 -2.41 -6.75
CA LYS A 340 -22.68 -2.35 -7.07
C LYS A 340 -22.24 -0.91 -7.31
N THR A 341 -21.23 -0.48 -6.58
CA THR A 341 -20.53 0.79 -6.83
C THR A 341 -19.22 0.51 -7.55
N THR A 342 -19.02 1.12 -8.72
CA THR A 342 -17.79 1.03 -9.51
C THR A 342 -17.07 2.37 -9.53
N ILE A 343 -15.87 2.42 -8.95
CA ILE A 343 -15.03 3.62 -8.89
C ILE A 343 -13.86 3.45 -9.86
N PRO A 344 -13.70 4.33 -10.86
CA PRO A 344 -12.50 4.36 -11.69
C PRO A 344 -11.31 4.89 -10.88
N LEU A 345 -10.19 4.18 -10.96
CA LEU A 345 -8.97 4.50 -10.25
C LEU A 345 -7.78 4.30 -11.20
N ASP A 346 -6.80 5.19 -11.07
CA ASP A 346 -5.47 5.07 -11.68
C ASP A 346 -4.46 5.15 -10.55
N LEU A 347 -3.63 4.11 -10.40
CA LEU A 347 -2.70 3.97 -9.29
C LEU A 347 -1.31 3.68 -9.83
N ALA A 348 -0.32 4.44 -9.38
CA ALA A 348 1.08 4.15 -9.62
C ALA A 348 1.50 2.84 -8.94
N GLY A 349 2.62 2.26 -9.38
CA GLY A 349 3.22 1.11 -8.71
C GLY A 349 3.49 1.42 -7.23
N ASN A 350 3.06 0.52 -6.34
CA ASN A 350 3.18 0.68 -4.87
C ASN A 350 2.33 1.81 -4.24
N GLN A 351 1.45 2.45 -4.99
CA GLN A 351 0.48 3.40 -4.44
C GLN A 351 -0.66 2.69 -3.70
N THR A 352 -1.16 3.32 -2.63
CA THR A 352 -2.31 2.81 -1.84
C THR A 352 -3.44 3.83 -1.83
N GLN A 353 -4.68 3.36 -1.95
CA GLN A 353 -5.88 4.17 -1.80
C GLN A 353 -6.80 3.52 -0.76
N ILE A 354 -7.22 4.29 0.25
CA ILE A 354 -8.31 3.89 1.16
C ILE A 354 -9.62 4.42 0.59
N ILE A 355 -10.61 3.56 0.48
CA ILE A 355 -11.97 3.92 0.10
C ILE A 355 -12.88 3.55 1.26
N ALA A 356 -13.53 4.55 1.84
CA ALA A 356 -14.53 4.36 2.88
C ALA A 356 -15.94 4.45 2.28
N PHE A 357 -16.87 3.69 2.84
CA PHE A 357 -18.29 3.73 2.49
C PHE A 357 -19.08 4.05 3.76
N SER A 358 -19.94 5.06 3.69
CA SER A 358 -20.80 5.44 4.81
C SER A 358 -22.24 5.68 4.34
N LYS A 359 -23.23 5.17 5.08
CA LYS A 359 -24.66 5.39 4.81
C LYS A 359 -25.04 6.86 4.86
N GLU A 360 -24.52 7.55 5.87
CA GLU A 360 -24.75 8.97 6.11
C GLU A 360 -23.53 9.81 5.70
N PRO A 361 -23.73 11.10 5.39
CA PRO A 361 -22.63 12.02 5.19
C PRO A 361 -21.66 12.00 6.38
N LEU A 362 -20.36 11.91 6.12
CA LEU A 362 -19.37 11.97 7.20
C LEU A 362 -19.31 13.38 7.80
N ASP A 363 -19.10 13.44 9.13
CA ASP A 363 -19.00 14.70 9.85
C ASP A 363 -17.95 15.65 9.23
N GLY A 364 -18.40 16.87 8.96
CA GLY A 364 -17.59 17.93 8.36
C GLY A 364 -17.39 17.82 6.85
N ILE A 365 -18.01 16.85 6.18
CA ILE A 365 -17.94 16.71 4.72
C ILE A 365 -19.25 17.15 4.07
N VAL A 366 -19.14 18.12 3.16
CA VAL A 366 -20.27 18.59 2.37
C VAL A 366 -20.38 17.76 1.10
N LEU A 367 -21.57 17.23 0.82
CA LEU A 367 -21.86 16.44 -0.35
C LEU A 367 -22.72 17.24 -1.34
N PRO A 368 -22.37 17.22 -2.64
CA PRO A 368 -23.32 17.64 -3.67
C PRO A 368 -24.42 16.59 -3.85
N ASP A 369 -25.61 17.03 -4.24
CA ASP A 369 -26.76 16.14 -4.55
C ASP A 369 -26.58 15.31 -5.85
N PHE A 370 -25.38 15.31 -6.42
CA PHE A 370 -25.05 14.63 -7.66
C PHE A 370 -23.67 13.98 -7.58
N PHE A 371 -23.45 13.00 -8.45
CA PHE A 371 -22.13 12.47 -8.76
C PHE A 371 -21.99 12.36 -10.28
N ALA A 372 -20.77 12.31 -10.79
CA ALA A 372 -20.52 12.03 -12.18
C ALA A 372 -20.42 10.52 -12.42
N THR A 373 -21.07 10.06 -13.48
CA THR A 373 -20.95 8.68 -13.99
C THR A 373 -19.83 8.54 -15.02
N LYS A 374 -19.37 9.69 -15.54
CA LYS A 374 -18.25 9.81 -16.47
C LYS A 374 -17.53 11.14 -16.27
N TRP A 375 -16.21 11.06 -16.08
CA TRP A 375 -15.29 12.20 -16.22
C TRP A 375 -14.43 12.06 -17.47
N PRO A 376 -14.00 13.18 -18.06
CA PRO A 376 -12.97 13.17 -19.08
C PRO A 376 -11.61 12.91 -18.42
N SER A 377 -10.69 12.31 -19.18
CA SER A 377 -9.38 11.87 -18.67
C SER A 377 -8.45 13.01 -18.26
N ASN A 378 -8.78 14.26 -18.59
CA ASN A 378 -8.03 15.45 -18.21
C ASN A 378 -8.58 16.13 -16.94
N VAL A 379 -9.52 15.51 -16.21
CA VAL A 379 -9.81 15.91 -14.82
C VAL A 379 -8.65 15.43 -13.95
N MET A 380 -7.97 16.36 -13.29
CA MET A 380 -6.81 16.06 -12.44
C MET A 380 -7.16 15.99 -10.96
N GLY A 381 -8.25 16.65 -10.58
CA GLY A 381 -8.75 16.68 -9.22
C GLY A 381 -9.99 17.56 -9.13
N TYR A 382 -10.48 17.75 -7.91
CA TYR A 382 -11.72 18.46 -7.68
C TYR A 382 -11.82 18.94 -6.24
N ALA A 383 -12.65 19.97 -6.06
CA ALA A 383 -13.23 20.33 -4.78
C ALA A 383 -14.76 20.27 -4.88
N ALA A 384 -15.45 20.14 -3.77
CA ALA A 384 -16.91 20.20 -3.73
C ALA A 384 -17.41 21.03 -2.56
N ASN A 385 -18.56 21.67 -2.77
CA ASN A 385 -19.40 22.24 -1.73
C ASN A 385 -20.85 21.76 -1.94
N SER A 386 -21.81 22.31 -1.19
CA SER A 386 -23.18 21.78 -1.14
C SER A 386 -23.92 21.87 -2.49
N ASN A 387 -23.51 22.79 -3.36
CA ASN A 387 -24.27 23.12 -4.57
C ASN A 387 -23.47 22.88 -5.86
N GLU A 388 -22.15 22.78 -5.78
CA GLU A 388 -21.26 22.67 -6.93
C GLU A 388 -20.04 21.79 -6.68
N ALA A 389 -19.57 21.14 -7.75
CA ALA A 389 -18.26 20.55 -7.86
C ALA A 389 -17.38 21.47 -8.73
N LEU A 390 -16.18 21.75 -8.24
CA LEU A 390 -15.14 22.52 -8.91
C LEU A 390 -14.14 21.52 -9.49
N LEU A 391 -14.27 21.21 -10.77
CA LEU A 391 -13.37 20.27 -11.44
C LEU A 391 -12.12 20.99 -11.93
N HIS A 392 -10.95 20.43 -11.64
CA HIS A 392 -9.67 20.93 -12.13
C HIS A 392 -9.40 20.28 -13.50
N ILE A 393 -9.65 21.04 -14.57
CA ILE A 393 -9.55 20.57 -15.96
C ILE A 393 -8.20 20.97 -16.55
N GLY A 394 -7.35 19.99 -16.82
CA GLY A 394 -6.07 20.19 -17.51
C GLY A 394 -6.23 20.46 -19.01
N SER A 395 -5.14 20.81 -19.68
CA SER A 395 -5.12 21.09 -21.12
C SER A 395 -5.53 19.86 -21.95
N SER A 396 -6.31 20.05 -23.00
CA SER A 396 -6.75 18.97 -23.90
C SER A 396 -7.19 19.52 -25.25
N ASN A 397 -6.83 18.80 -26.33
CA ASN A 397 -7.32 19.07 -27.69
C ASN A 397 -8.73 18.51 -27.93
N ARG A 398 -9.29 17.75 -26.99
CA ARG A 398 -10.64 17.17 -27.05
C ARG A 398 -11.54 17.86 -26.04
N SER A 399 -12.80 18.06 -26.40
CA SER A 399 -13.83 18.54 -25.48
C SER A 399 -13.97 17.57 -24.30
N ALA A 400 -13.88 18.10 -23.10
CA ALA A 400 -14.24 17.42 -21.86
C ALA A 400 -15.75 17.18 -21.83
N GLU A 401 -16.17 15.93 -21.62
CA GLU A 401 -17.58 15.58 -21.40
C GLU A 401 -17.74 15.03 -19.99
N VAL A 402 -18.56 15.70 -19.19
CA VAL A 402 -18.97 15.27 -17.85
C VAL A 402 -20.43 14.83 -17.92
N VAL A 403 -20.72 13.61 -17.44
CA VAL A 403 -22.09 13.08 -17.36
C VAL A 403 -22.46 12.91 -15.89
N LEU A 404 -23.54 13.56 -15.46
CA LEU A 404 -24.02 13.51 -14.09
C LEU A 404 -25.03 12.38 -13.89
N SER A 405 -25.18 11.94 -12.64
CA SER A 405 -26.15 10.92 -12.21
C SER A 405 -27.59 11.30 -12.51
N LEU A 406 -27.88 12.60 -12.56
CA LEU A 406 -29.19 13.17 -12.89
C LEU A 406 -29.46 13.29 -14.41
N GLY A 407 -28.57 12.75 -15.25
CA GLY A 407 -28.71 12.71 -16.71
C GLY A 407 -28.19 13.95 -17.44
N SER A 408 -27.85 15.03 -16.73
CA SER A 408 -27.24 16.22 -17.31
C SER A 408 -25.86 15.92 -17.92
N ARG A 409 -25.58 16.53 -19.07
CA ARG A 409 -24.29 16.42 -19.78
C ARG A 409 -23.69 17.80 -19.92
N ILE A 410 -22.42 17.95 -19.54
CA ILE A 410 -21.68 19.21 -19.63
C ILE A 410 -20.52 18.99 -20.57
N CYS A 411 -20.47 19.77 -21.64
CA CYS A 411 -19.41 19.78 -22.64
C CYS A 411 -18.55 21.03 -22.45
N HIS A 412 -17.25 20.87 -22.30
CA HIS A 412 -16.31 21.96 -22.01
C HIS A 412 -15.04 21.83 -22.84
N HIS A 413 -14.56 22.92 -23.43
CA HIS A 413 -13.29 22.92 -24.17
C HIS A 413 -12.22 23.57 -23.31
N SER A 414 -11.18 22.80 -22.97
CA SER A 414 -10.16 23.27 -22.04
C SER A 414 -9.38 24.45 -22.63
N LYS A 415 -9.29 25.57 -21.90
CA LYS A 415 -8.39 26.69 -22.20
C LYS A 415 -7.15 26.71 -21.30
N ALA A 416 -7.01 25.70 -20.44
CA ALA A 416 -5.86 25.55 -19.57
C ALA A 416 -4.57 25.45 -20.43
N PRO A 417 -3.53 26.22 -20.10
CA PRO A 417 -2.22 26.09 -20.73
C PRO A 417 -1.67 24.67 -20.59
N GLY A 418 -0.84 24.25 -21.55
CA GLY A 418 -0.18 22.95 -21.50
C GLY A 418 0.79 22.84 -20.31
N PRO A 419 1.06 21.61 -19.82
CA PRO A 419 2.07 21.38 -18.81
C PRO A 419 3.46 21.79 -19.32
N PHE A 420 4.30 22.29 -18.43
CA PHE A 420 5.69 22.64 -18.74
C PHE A 420 6.64 22.12 -17.65
N GLU A 421 7.88 21.85 -18.05
CA GLU A 421 8.93 21.41 -17.15
C GLU A 421 9.51 22.60 -16.38
N LEU A 422 9.68 22.41 -15.07
CA LEU A 422 10.28 23.40 -14.18
C LEU A 422 11.80 23.27 -14.20
N GLY A 423 12.49 24.38 -14.45
CA GLY A 423 13.94 24.49 -14.46
C GLY A 423 14.41 25.82 -15.06
N PRO A 424 15.72 26.10 -15.08
CA PRO A 424 16.81 25.30 -14.49
C PRO A 424 16.76 25.26 -12.96
N TRP A 425 17.53 24.35 -12.37
CA TRP A 425 17.58 24.15 -10.92
C TRP A 425 18.93 24.57 -10.34
N GLU A 426 18.91 25.26 -9.22
CA GLU A 426 20.07 25.36 -8.33
C GLU A 426 19.96 24.28 -7.25
N LEU A 427 21.04 23.56 -7.00
CA LEU A 427 21.18 22.59 -5.91
C LEU A 427 22.20 23.12 -4.90
N VAL A 428 21.76 23.41 -3.68
CA VAL A 428 22.65 23.49 -2.52
C VAL A 428 22.66 22.13 -1.84
N LEU A 429 23.80 21.44 -1.88
CA LEU A 429 24.01 20.15 -1.25
C LEU A 429 24.69 20.35 0.11
N GLU A 430 23.96 20.09 1.19
CA GLU A 430 24.49 20.02 2.57
C GLU A 430 25.03 18.61 2.80
N HIS A 431 26.36 18.49 2.87
CA HIS A 431 27.09 17.26 3.14
C HIS A 431 27.07 16.99 4.64
N TRP A 432 26.75 15.76 5.02
CA TRP A 432 26.78 15.26 6.39
C TRP A 432 27.95 14.28 6.51
N GLU A 433 28.97 14.71 7.24
CA GLU A 433 30.26 14.03 7.34
C GLU A 433 30.55 13.64 8.80
N ALA A 434 31.51 12.75 9.01
CA ALA A 434 31.99 12.40 10.32
C ALA A 434 32.65 13.64 10.98
N PRO A 435 32.53 13.81 12.31
CA PRO A 435 33.32 14.81 13.03
C PRO A 435 34.82 14.51 12.93
N GLU A 436 35.66 15.53 13.18
CA GLU A 436 37.12 15.37 13.20
C GLU A 436 37.57 14.33 14.23
N ASP A 437 36.97 14.35 15.42
CA ASP A 437 37.08 13.26 16.40
C ASP A 437 35.96 12.24 16.19
N MET A 438 36.24 11.19 15.41
CA MET A 438 35.29 10.11 15.15
C MET A 438 34.87 9.34 16.42
N TRP A 439 35.60 9.44 17.53
CA TRP A 439 35.21 8.81 18.80
C TRP A 439 34.10 9.57 19.53
N ASP A 440 33.85 10.83 19.18
CA ASP A 440 32.61 11.52 19.54
C ASP A 440 31.46 11.08 18.64
N ALA A 441 31.05 9.82 18.79
CA ALA A 441 29.92 9.25 18.07
C ALA A 441 28.56 9.86 18.47
N SER A 442 28.52 10.79 19.43
CA SER A 442 27.29 11.51 19.80
C SER A 442 26.95 12.64 18.82
N THR A 443 27.96 13.19 18.13
CA THR A 443 27.77 14.22 17.11
C THR A 443 26.94 13.69 15.94
N VAL A 444 25.93 14.46 15.51
CA VAL A 444 25.03 14.08 14.42
C VAL A 444 25.81 13.96 13.10
N ALA A 445 26.44 15.06 12.70
CA ALA A 445 27.32 15.16 11.55
C ALA A 445 28.06 16.51 11.59
N TYR A 446 29.27 16.55 11.04
CA TYR A 446 29.85 17.80 10.54
C TYR A 446 29.16 18.18 9.24
N LYS A 447 28.75 19.45 9.10
CA LYS A 447 27.94 19.92 7.97
C LYS A 447 28.68 20.97 7.15
N ARG A 448 28.71 20.79 5.84
CA ARG A 448 29.24 21.79 4.88
C ARG A 448 28.42 21.80 3.60
N ASN A 449 28.43 22.92 2.87
CA ASN A 449 27.62 23.06 1.66
C ASN A 449 28.48 23.08 0.39
N SER A 450 27.93 22.58 -0.72
CA SER A 450 28.38 22.91 -2.07
C SER A 450 27.18 23.27 -2.96
N THR A 451 27.40 24.10 -3.98
CA THR A 451 26.35 24.59 -4.87
C THR A 451 26.60 24.11 -6.30
N HIS A 452 25.54 23.68 -6.98
CA HIS A 452 25.57 23.15 -8.35
C HIS A 452 24.43 23.75 -9.16
N GLN A 453 24.71 24.12 -10.41
CA GLN A 453 23.67 24.49 -11.37
C GLN A 453 23.32 23.29 -12.22
N LEU A 454 22.03 22.98 -12.32
CA LEU A 454 21.51 21.77 -12.93
C LEU A 454 20.54 22.13 -14.05
N GLU A 455 20.92 21.81 -15.29
CA GLU A 455 20.01 21.84 -16.43
C GLU A 455 19.00 20.69 -16.39
N ARG A 456 19.41 19.56 -15.81
CA ARG A 456 18.59 18.36 -15.59
C ARG A 456 18.79 17.84 -14.17
N LEU A 457 17.72 17.32 -13.58
CA LEU A 457 17.73 16.70 -12.25
C LEU A 457 18.30 15.28 -12.34
N VAL A 458 19.45 15.06 -11.71
CA VAL A 458 20.26 13.84 -11.80
C VAL A 458 20.63 13.30 -10.44
N SER A 459 21.00 12.01 -10.39
CA SER A 459 21.52 11.42 -9.17
C SER A 459 22.82 12.12 -8.76
N TRP A 460 23.04 12.31 -7.46
CA TRP A 460 24.30 12.88 -6.94
C TRP A 460 25.52 12.04 -7.33
N THR A 461 25.33 10.76 -7.65
CA THR A 461 26.39 9.89 -8.16
C THR A 461 26.91 10.31 -9.54
N GLU A 462 26.13 11.08 -10.31
CA GLU A 462 26.54 11.67 -11.60
C GLU A 462 27.28 13.01 -11.43
N LEU A 463 27.26 13.62 -10.24
CA LEU A 463 27.97 14.86 -9.94
C LEU A 463 29.37 14.53 -9.41
N PRO A 464 30.47 14.85 -10.12
CA PRO A 464 31.82 14.44 -9.72
C PRO A 464 32.20 14.83 -8.28
N ALA A 465 31.76 16.01 -7.83
CA ALA A 465 32.04 16.53 -6.49
C ALA A 465 31.11 15.98 -5.39
N ALA A 466 30.12 15.14 -5.72
CA ALA A 466 29.12 14.62 -4.77
C ALA A 466 28.96 13.09 -4.79
N THR A 467 29.84 12.37 -5.48
CA THR A 467 29.63 10.92 -5.70
C THR A 467 29.66 10.05 -4.43
N ASN A 468 30.29 10.53 -3.36
CA ASN A 468 30.32 9.88 -2.04
C ASN A 468 29.55 10.71 -1.00
N SER A 469 28.72 11.66 -1.43
CA SER A 469 28.02 12.55 -0.49
C SER A 469 26.77 11.91 0.06
N SER A 470 26.45 12.28 1.30
CA SER A 470 25.17 12.01 1.96
C SER A 470 24.79 13.25 2.77
N GLY A 471 23.50 13.48 2.98
CA GLY A 471 22.98 14.68 3.64
C GLY A 471 21.68 15.16 3.01
N LEU A 472 21.56 16.48 2.78
CA LEU A 472 20.34 17.11 2.27
C LEU A 472 20.63 17.86 0.97
N GLY A 473 19.79 17.63 -0.05
CA GLY A 473 19.77 18.46 -1.26
C GLY A 473 18.63 19.48 -1.19
N TYR A 474 18.97 20.76 -1.28
CA TYR A 474 18.01 21.86 -1.41
C TYR A 474 17.99 22.28 -2.88
N TYR A 475 16.91 21.90 -3.58
CA TYR A 475 16.71 22.21 -4.98
C TYR A 475 15.77 23.41 -5.11
N SER A 476 16.21 24.47 -5.78
CA SER A 476 15.41 25.67 -6.01
C SER A 476 15.27 25.99 -7.50
N ALA A 477 14.05 26.33 -7.92
CA ALA A 477 13.74 26.82 -9.25
C ALA A 477 12.58 27.82 -9.21
N ASN A 478 12.57 28.75 -10.16
CA ASN A 478 11.52 29.77 -10.28
C ASN A 478 10.75 29.60 -11.59
N PHE A 479 9.49 30.01 -11.61
CA PHE A 479 8.67 30.09 -12.82
C PHE A 479 7.71 31.28 -12.75
N THR A 480 7.26 31.76 -13.92
CA THR A 480 6.31 32.87 -14.01
C THR A 480 4.87 32.37 -14.10
N TRP A 481 3.97 32.99 -13.34
CA TRP A 481 2.53 32.71 -13.31
C TRP A 481 1.69 33.97 -13.57
N PRO A 482 0.54 33.89 -14.28
CA PRO A 482 0.14 32.75 -15.11
C PRO A 482 1.14 32.53 -16.27
N PRO A 483 1.30 31.29 -16.75
CA PRO A 483 2.14 31.03 -17.91
C PRO A 483 1.57 31.80 -19.10
N ILE A 484 2.45 32.31 -19.98
CA ILE A 484 2.06 33.13 -21.12
C ILE A 484 1.01 32.35 -21.94
N PRO A 485 -0.24 32.86 -22.06
CA PRO A 485 -1.28 32.12 -22.74
C PRO A 485 -0.89 31.88 -24.21
N ALA A 486 -1.18 30.68 -24.72
CA ALA A 486 -1.22 30.47 -26.17
C ALA A 486 -2.14 31.54 -26.78
N LYS A 487 -1.71 32.18 -27.89
CA LYS A 487 -2.44 33.30 -28.54
C LYS A 487 -3.95 33.03 -28.56
N GLY A 488 -4.71 33.81 -27.78
CA GLY A 488 -6.19 33.74 -27.71
C GLY A 488 -6.79 33.09 -26.45
N SER A 489 -5.99 32.66 -25.46
CA SER A 489 -6.50 32.14 -24.18
C SER A 489 -6.82 33.26 -23.18
N ASN A 490 -8.12 33.43 -22.89
CA ASN A 490 -8.65 34.24 -21.79
C ASN A 490 -9.16 33.32 -20.66
N ALA A 491 -8.32 32.41 -20.14
CA ALA A 491 -8.70 31.58 -19.00
C ALA A 491 -8.78 32.44 -17.73
N THR A 492 -9.95 32.48 -17.08
CA THR A 492 -10.25 33.45 -16.01
C THR A 492 -10.07 32.90 -14.58
N ALA A 493 -9.82 31.60 -14.44
CA ALA A 493 -9.60 30.95 -13.14
C ALA A 493 -8.61 29.78 -13.30
N LEU A 494 -7.32 30.11 -13.37
CA LEU A 494 -6.23 29.14 -13.50
C LEU A 494 -5.67 28.76 -12.14
N GLY A 495 -5.42 27.47 -11.95
CA GLY A 495 -4.57 26.91 -10.89
C GLY A 495 -3.53 25.98 -11.50
N ALA A 496 -2.68 25.36 -10.68
CA ALA A 496 -1.75 24.35 -11.16
C ALA A 496 -1.53 23.24 -10.13
N TYR A 497 -1.24 22.05 -10.64
CA TYR A 497 -0.58 21.00 -9.87
C TYR A 497 0.93 21.06 -10.10
N ILE A 498 1.71 20.71 -9.08
CA ILE A 498 3.11 20.32 -9.24
C ILE A 498 3.17 18.79 -9.28
N GLU A 499 3.80 18.24 -10.32
CA GLU A 499 4.10 16.81 -10.44
C GLU A 499 5.60 16.62 -10.31
N LEU A 500 6.03 15.78 -9.36
CA LEU A 500 7.43 15.44 -9.14
C LEU A 500 7.68 13.99 -9.57
N PRO A 501 8.93 13.62 -9.90
CA PRO A 501 9.26 12.21 -10.14
C PRO A 501 9.11 11.40 -8.84
N ALA A 502 9.01 10.07 -8.97
CA ALA A 502 8.96 9.17 -7.82
C ALA A 502 10.12 9.45 -6.85
N VAL A 503 9.81 9.52 -5.57
CA VAL A 503 10.76 9.96 -4.54
C VAL A 503 11.73 8.82 -4.23
N LEU A 504 13.04 9.09 -4.29
CA LEU A 504 14.05 8.07 -4.00
C LEU A 504 14.14 7.71 -2.52
N ASN A 505 14.00 8.67 -1.61
CA ASN A 505 14.00 8.44 -0.16
C ASN A 505 12.92 9.23 0.57
N ALA A 506 13.00 10.56 0.59
CA ALA A 506 11.96 11.41 1.15
C ALA A 506 11.97 12.76 0.44
N ILE A 507 10.91 13.55 0.61
CA ILE A 507 10.86 14.90 0.05
C ILE A 507 9.96 15.81 0.89
N THR A 508 10.33 17.08 0.97
CA THR A 508 9.44 18.16 1.38
C THR A 508 9.51 19.29 0.36
N VAL A 509 8.38 19.88 0.00
CA VAL A 509 8.30 20.93 -1.01
C VAL A 509 7.67 22.17 -0.41
N THR A 510 8.20 23.33 -0.76
CA THR A 510 7.59 24.63 -0.49
C THR A 510 7.39 25.41 -1.79
N VAL A 511 6.27 26.13 -1.89
CA VAL A 511 6.00 27.08 -2.96
C VAL A 511 5.78 28.44 -2.33
N ASN A 512 6.57 29.45 -2.73
CA ASN A 512 6.53 30.80 -2.15
C ASN A 512 6.61 30.83 -0.62
N GLY A 513 7.45 29.96 -0.04
CA GLY A 513 7.64 29.81 1.40
C GLY A 513 6.55 29.02 2.13
N ALA A 514 5.43 28.69 1.47
CA ALA A 514 4.39 27.83 2.03
C ALA A 514 4.75 26.35 1.81
N ARG A 515 4.82 25.58 2.89
CA ARG A 515 5.07 24.14 2.85
C ARG A 515 3.84 23.40 2.35
N LEU A 516 4.02 22.56 1.33
CA LEU A 516 2.97 21.68 0.82
C LEU A 516 2.66 20.58 1.86
N HIS A 517 1.49 19.97 1.73
CA HIS A 517 1.17 18.77 2.49
C HIS A 517 2.17 17.62 2.21
N PRO A 518 2.26 16.61 3.07
CA PRO A 518 2.98 15.38 2.77
C PRO A 518 2.59 14.80 1.40
N LEU A 519 3.59 14.48 0.59
CA LEU A 519 3.39 13.95 -0.75
C LEU A 519 3.46 12.42 -0.75
N ASP A 520 2.69 11.79 -1.64
CA ASP A 520 2.80 10.37 -1.92
C ASP A 520 4.11 10.07 -2.66
N TYR A 521 5.00 9.28 -2.05
CA TYR A 521 6.33 9.00 -2.61
C TYR A 521 6.29 8.19 -3.91
N ALA A 522 5.22 7.42 -4.16
CA ALA A 522 5.06 6.68 -5.41
C ALA A 522 4.59 7.59 -6.56
N GLN A 523 3.80 8.62 -6.25
CA GLN A 523 3.24 9.55 -7.22
C GLN A 523 3.08 10.95 -6.60
N PRO A 524 4.16 11.73 -6.47
CA PRO A 524 4.11 12.97 -5.69
C PRO A 524 3.49 14.09 -6.53
N VAL A 525 2.21 14.37 -6.24
CA VAL A 525 1.41 15.39 -6.91
C VAL A 525 0.70 16.23 -5.85
N ALA A 526 0.74 17.56 -5.99
CA ALA A 526 0.05 18.47 -5.09
C ALA A 526 -0.56 19.66 -5.85
N ASP A 527 -1.76 20.07 -5.42
CA ASP A 527 -2.36 21.32 -5.87
C ASP A 527 -1.61 22.50 -5.24
N ILE A 528 -0.99 23.32 -6.06
CA ILE A 528 -0.22 24.50 -5.63
C ILE A 528 -0.99 25.80 -5.83
N ALA A 529 -2.20 25.76 -6.39
CA ALA A 529 -3.01 26.95 -6.64
C ALA A 529 -3.18 27.87 -5.42
N PRO A 530 -3.35 27.37 -4.17
CA PRO A 530 -3.44 28.23 -2.98
C PRO A 530 -2.18 29.05 -2.66
N HIS A 531 -1.04 28.71 -3.28
CA HIS A 531 0.26 29.29 -2.99
C HIS A 531 0.83 30.10 -4.16
N LEU A 532 0.16 30.12 -5.31
CA LEU A 532 0.60 30.86 -6.50
C LEU A 532 0.38 32.37 -6.33
N VAL A 533 1.30 33.15 -6.87
CA VAL A 533 1.20 34.61 -6.99
C VAL A 533 1.38 35.04 -8.45
N ASP A 534 0.84 36.21 -8.81
CA ASP A 534 1.11 36.80 -10.12
C ASP A 534 2.58 37.22 -10.23
N GLY A 535 3.23 36.84 -11.33
CA GLY A 535 4.65 37.05 -11.54
C GLY A 535 5.49 35.84 -11.14
N GLU A 536 6.64 36.09 -10.51
CA GLU A 536 7.62 35.05 -10.19
C GLU A 536 7.20 34.22 -8.98
N ASN A 537 7.28 32.89 -9.12
CA ASN A 537 6.97 31.91 -8.09
C ASN A 537 8.19 31.04 -7.86
N GLY A 538 8.58 30.87 -6.59
CA GLY A 538 9.72 30.05 -6.18
C GLY A 538 9.29 28.70 -5.64
N VAL A 539 9.95 27.64 -6.10
CA VAL A 539 9.80 26.28 -5.57
C VAL A 539 11.10 25.88 -4.90
N VAL A 540 10.99 25.31 -3.69
CA VAL A 540 12.12 24.65 -3.02
C VAL A 540 11.72 23.23 -2.66
N ALA A 541 12.46 22.26 -3.17
CA ALA A 541 12.36 20.85 -2.80
C ALA A 541 13.58 20.44 -1.96
N VAL A 542 13.33 19.95 -0.75
CA VAL A 542 14.37 19.42 0.15
C VAL A 542 14.29 17.90 0.14
N VAL A 543 15.40 17.26 -0.19
CA VAL A 543 15.49 15.82 -0.45
C VAL A 543 16.63 15.24 0.39
N PRO A 544 16.34 14.45 1.44
CA PRO A 544 17.37 13.71 2.15
C PRO A 544 17.87 12.51 1.35
N SER A 545 19.17 12.27 1.38
CA SER A 545 19.75 11.01 0.90
C SER A 545 19.68 9.91 1.97
N THR A 546 20.00 8.70 1.55
CA THR A 546 20.52 7.68 2.47
C THR A 546 21.92 8.11 2.98
N MET A 547 22.45 7.48 4.04
CA MET A 547 23.79 7.78 4.55
C MET A 547 24.91 6.95 3.87
N TRP A 548 24.52 5.94 3.11
CA TRP A 548 25.44 4.90 2.63
C TRP A 548 26.58 5.44 1.78
N ASN A 549 26.33 6.39 0.88
CA ASN A 549 27.38 6.87 -0.02
C ASN A 549 28.58 7.46 0.73
N TYR A 550 28.33 8.18 1.83
CA TYR A 550 29.39 8.72 2.69
C TYR A 550 29.94 7.68 3.66
N VAL A 551 29.08 6.98 4.41
CA VAL A 551 29.52 5.94 5.38
C VAL A 551 30.39 4.88 4.69
N ARG A 552 29.99 4.41 3.51
CA ARG A 552 30.76 3.47 2.68
C ARG A 552 32.17 3.97 2.37
N SER A 553 32.34 5.28 2.17
CA SER A 553 33.63 5.87 1.79
C SER A 553 34.64 5.92 2.94
N ILE A 554 34.19 5.77 4.19
CA ILE A 554 35.02 5.82 5.40
C ILE A 554 34.95 4.51 6.20
N LEU A 555 34.37 3.43 5.65
CA LEU A 555 34.28 2.13 6.33
C LEU A 555 35.60 1.65 6.95
N PRO A 556 36.77 1.78 6.26
CA PRO A 556 38.07 1.42 6.85
C PRO A 556 38.40 2.08 8.19
N ASP A 557 37.82 3.25 8.45
CA ASP A 557 38.08 4.08 9.61
C ASP A 557 37.01 3.93 10.71
N ILE A 558 35.99 3.06 10.49
CA ILE A 558 34.89 2.85 11.43
C ILE A 558 35.15 1.63 12.32
N GLU A 559 34.98 1.83 13.64
CA GLU A 559 34.93 0.78 14.65
C GLU A 559 33.54 0.69 15.30
N ASN A 560 33.09 -0.52 15.61
CA ASN A 560 31.81 -0.77 16.29
C ASN A 560 31.99 -1.79 17.42
N ALA A 561 31.93 -1.33 18.67
CA ALA A 561 32.13 -2.12 19.88
C ALA A 561 33.50 -2.84 19.91
N GLY A 562 34.57 -2.14 19.49
CA GLY A 562 35.94 -2.65 19.46
C GLY A 562 36.20 -3.69 18.36
N LEU A 563 35.27 -3.84 17.42
CA LEU A 563 35.41 -4.70 16.25
C LEU A 563 35.48 -3.84 14.98
N ASP A 564 36.24 -4.34 14.01
CA ASP A 564 36.25 -3.80 12.66
C ASP A 564 34.91 -4.04 11.94
N HIS A 565 34.70 -3.30 10.85
CA HIS A 565 33.51 -3.42 10.01
C HIS A 565 33.49 -4.71 9.14
N LEU A 566 34.59 -5.47 9.04
CA LEU A 566 34.76 -6.57 8.07
C LEU A 566 34.57 -7.98 8.64
N THR A 567 34.46 -8.13 9.96
CA THR A 567 34.37 -9.44 10.59
C THR A 567 32.97 -10.07 10.47
N ASN A 568 32.69 -10.65 9.29
CA ASN A 568 31.92 -11.88 9.05
C ASN A 568 30.40 -11.95 9.36
N ILE A 569 29.60 -10.99 8.87
CA ILE A 569 28.17 -11.24 8.60
C ILE A 569 27.81 -10.61 7.25
N GLY A 570 28.11 -11.32 6.15
CA GLY A 570 27.79 -10.90 4.78
C GLY A 570 28.79 -9.93 4.14
N SER A 571 28.88 -9.97 2.81
CA SER A 571 29.65 -8.98 2.04
C SER A 571 28.90 -7.64 2.02
N HIS A 572 29.54 -6.56 2.46
CA HIS A 572 29.00 -5.22 2.31
C HIS A 572 28.95 -4.84 0.82
N PRO A 573 27.85 -4.25 0.33
CA PRO A 573 27.75 -3.90 -1.07
C PRO A 573 28.61 -2.67 -1.40
N ASP A 574 29.66 -2.84 -2.20
CA ASP A 574 30.53 -1.74 -2.63
C ASP A 574 29.83 -0.68 -3.51
N SER A 575 28.59 -0.95 -3.94
CA SER A 575 27.82 -0.07 -4.81
C SER A 575 27.28 1.16 -4.08
N LYS A 576 27.31 2.29 -4.80
CA LYS A 576 26.66 3.54 -4.40
C LYS A 576 25.15 3.40 -4.57
N THR A 577 24.39 4.16 -3.78
CA THR A 577 22.97 4.36 -3.99
C THR A 577 22.71 5.64 -4.76
N GLU A 578 21.71 5.62 -5.64
CA GLU A 578 21.16 6.84 -6.20
C GLU A 578 20.56 7.70 -5.08
N ASN A 579 20.77 9.02 -5.19
CA ASN A 579 20.35 10.01 -4.20
C ASN A 579 20.02 11.32 -4.91
N GLY A 580 19.11 12.10 -4.34
CA GLY A 580 18.67 13.39 -4.88
C GLY A 580 17.29 13.36 -5.52
N LEU A 581 16.96 14.45 -6.21
CA LEU A 581 15.79 14.55 -7.08
C LEU A 581 16.22 14.17 -8.51
N VAL A 582 15.60 13.16 -9.11
CA VAL A 582 16.00 12.59 -10.40
C VAL A 582 14.79 12.48 -11.32
N GLY A 583 14.88 13.03 -12.53
CA GLY A 583 13.79 13.05 -13.50
C GLY A 583 13.36 14.47 -13.85
N SER A 584 12.06 14.70 -14.04
CA SER A 584 11.53 16.03 -14.36
C SER A 584 10.42 16.43 -13.41
N VAL A 585 10.42 17.71 -13.02
CA VAL A 585 9.34 18.32 -12.26
C VAL A 585 8.49 19.13 -13.22
N ARG A 586 7.18 18.96 -13.17
CA ARG A 586 6.26 19.63 -14.12
C ARG A 586 5.28 20.49 -13.35
N ILE A 587 5.04 21.68 -13.88
CA ILE A 587 3.88 22.48 -13.50
C ILE A 587 2.78 22.15 -14.50
N VAL A 588 1.62 21.74 -13.99
CA VAL A 588 0.48 21.34 -14.81
C VAL A 588 -0.69 22.27 -14.55
N PRO A 589 -0.86 23.31 -15.39
CA PRO A 589 -1.97 24.24 -15.28
C PRO A 589 -3.31 23.55 -15.50
N TYR A 590 -4.31 23.99 -14.75
CA TYR A 590 -5.70 23.62 -14.94
C TYR A 590 -6.57 24.86 -14.89
N GLU A 591 -7.76 24.77 -15.46
CA GLU A 591 -8.83 25.72 -15.23
C GLU A 591 -9.95 25.10 -14.40
N ILE A 592 -10.68 25.94 -13.68
CA ILE A 592 -11.78 25.48 -12.83
C ILE A 592 -13.08 25.45 -13.64
N LEU A 593 -13.61 24.24 -13.86
CA LEU A 593 -14.96 24.05 -14.39
C LEU A 593 -15.95 23.89 -13.23
N ARG A 594 -16.89 24.84 -13.13
CA ARG A 594 -17.99 24.78 -12.16
C ARG A 594 -19.11 23.90 -12.69
N VAL A 595 -19.44 22.85 -11.94
CA VAL A 595 -20.50 21.90 -12.25
C VAL A 595 -21.55 21.95 -11.15
N GLY A 596 -22.81 22.21 -11.49
CA GLY A 596 -23.91 22.30 -10.52
C GLY A 596 -25.29 22.17 -11.18
N LEU A 597 -26.35 22.10 -10.36
CA LEU A 597 -27.72 21.74 -10.78
C LEU A 597 -28.39 22.71 -11.77
N SER A 598 -27.87 23.92 -11.98
CA SER A 598 -28.55 24.99 -12.74
C SER A 598 -27.99 25.27 -14.14
N ARG A 599 -27.03 24.48 -14.66
CA ARG A 599 -26.48 24.67 -16.02
C ARG A 599 -26.85 23.51 -16.95
N ASN A 600 -27.92 23.70 -17.72
CA ASN A 600 -28.13 22.98 -18.98
C ASN A 600 -27.47 23.79 -20.11
N ASP A 601 -26.18 23.61 -20.32
CA ASP A 601 -25.53 24.17 -21.50
C ASP A 601 -25.85 23.28 -22.71
N ALA A 602 -26.60 23.84 -23.66
CA ALA A 602 -27.11 23.17 -24.82
C ALA A 602 -25.99 22.80 -25.82
N GLY A 603 -25.99 21.53 -26.25
CA GLY A 603 -25.47 21.12 -27.56
C GLY A 603 -23.99 20.76 -27.63
N CYS A 604 -23.67 19.49 -27.43
CA CYS A 604 -22.42 18.91 -27.91
C CYS A 604 -22.52 18.71 -29.44
N VAL A 605 -22.36 19.78 -30.22
CA VAL A 605 -22.21 19.69 -31.68
C VAL A 605 -20.72 19.76 -31.98
N GLY A 606 -20.15 18.62 -32.37
CA GLY A 606 -18.76 18.53 -32.80
C GLY A 606 -18.57 19.30 -34.10
N ASN A 607 -17.57 20.16 -34.15
CA ASN A 607 -16.92 20.48 -35.42
C ASN A 607 -15.78 19.47 -35.59
N ALA A 608 -15.93 18.69 -36.66
CA ALA A 608 -14.98 17.70 -37.14
C ALA A 608 -13.63 18.32 -37.53
#